data_AF-M2QC38-F1
#
_entry.id   AF-M2QC38-F1
#
_cell.length_a   1.000
_cell.length_b   1.000
_cell.length_c   1.000
_cell.angle_alpha   90.00
_cell.angle_beta   90.00
_cell.angle_gamma   90.00
#
_symmetry.space_group_name_H-M   'P 1'
#
loop_
_entity.id
_entity.type
_entity.pdbx_description
1 polymer ?
#
loop_
_entity_poly.entity_id
_entity_poly.type
_entity_poly.pdbx_seq_one_letter_code
_entity_poly.pdbx_strand_id
1 'polypeptide(L)' 'MHDLTWRPLTREDAQTSADLLNAMETVDGIGENYTAEDTLQELIDPYADLQLVD' A
#
# COMPACT_ATOMS: atom_id res chain seq x y z
N MET A 1 3.62 6.77 25.01
CA MET A 1 3.53 5.83 23.87
C MET A 1 2.11 5.36 23.80
N HIS A 2 1.49 5.38 22.63
CA HIS A 2 0.18 4.76 22.44
C HIS A 2 0.35 3.23 22.38
N ASP A 3 -0.60 2.50 22.95
CA ASP A 3 -0.65 1.05 22.79
C ASP A 3 -0.96 0.73 21.32
N LEU A 4 -0.03 0.05 20.65
CA LEU A 4 -0.18 -0.39 19.27
C LEU A 4 -0.61 -1.86 19.24
N THR A 5 -1.63 -2.15 18.45
CA THR A 5 -2.12 -3.52 18.22
C THR A 5 -1.94 -3.90 16.76
N TRP A 6 -1.43 -5.10 16.51
CA TRP A 6 -1.26 -5.65 15.17
C TRP A 6 -2.51 -6.41 14.73
N ARG A 7 -2.88 -6.24 13.45
CA ARG A 7 -3.89 -7.06 12.77
C ARG A 7 -3.50 -7.26 11.31
N PRO A 8 -3.99 -8.32 10.63
CA PRO A 8 -3.86 -8.42 9.18
C PRO A 8 -4.46 -7.21 8.47
N LEU A 9 -3.88 -6.83 7.34
CA LEU A 9 -4.48 -5.88 6.41
C LEU A 9 -5.67 -6.55 5.70
N THR A 10 -6.66 -5.74 5.40
CA THR A 10 -7.88 -6.10 4.68
C THR A 10 -8.07 -5.13 3.52
N ARG A 11 -8.99 -5.44 2.61
CA ARG A 11 -9.31 -4.56 1.47
C ARG A 11 -9.77 -3.15 1.89
N GLU A 12 -10.34 -3.03 3.09
CA GLU A 12 -10.79 -1.75 3.65
C GLU A 12 -9.60 -0.82 4.01
N ASP A 13 -8.39 -1.38 4.10
CA ASP A 13 -7.18 -0.64 4.44
C ASP A 13 -6.48 -0.01 3.23
N ALA A 14 -7.03 -0.13 2.02
CA ALA A 14 -6.41 0.36 0.80
C ALA A 14 -6.09 1.86 0.89
N GLN A 15 -7.07 2.71 1.20
CA GLN A 15 -6.84 4.16 1.33
C GLN A 15 -5.78 4.48 2.40
N THR A 16 -5.87 3.86 3.57
CA THR A 16 -4.89 4.11 4.65
C THR A 16 -3.49 3.62 4.28
N SER A 17 -3.38 2.54 3.50
CA SER A 17 -2.11 2.05 2.98
C SER A 17 -1.52 3.04 1.98
N ALA A 18 -2.32 3.56 1.05
CA ALA A 18 -1.89 4.58 0.10
C ALA A 18 -1.42 5.86 0.81
N ASP A 19 -2.17 6.32 1.82
CA ASP A 19 -1.81 7.49 2.62
C ASP A 19 -0.48 7.28 3.36
N LEU A 20 -0.26 6.10 3.95
CA LEU A 20 0.97 5.77 4.65
C LEU A 20 2.17 5.73 3.69
N LEU A 21 2.04 5.05 2.54
CA LEU A 21 3.10 4.98 1.55
C LEU A 21 3.44 6.38 1.04
N ASN A 22 2.45 7.17 0.62
CA ASN A 22 2.68 8.54 0.15
C ASN A 22 3.33 9.45 1.22
N ALA A 23 3.05 9.22 2.51
CA ALA A 23 3.73 9.93 3.60
C ALA A 23 5.21 9.53 3.73
N MET A 24 5.55 8.26 3.48
CA MET A 24 6.95 7.79 3.41
C MET A 24 7.65 8.38 2.18
N GLU A 25 6.99 8.37 1.03
CA GLU A 25 7.47 8.94 -0.24
C GLU A 25 7.78 10.44 -0.14
N THR A 26 6.96 11.18 0.61
CA THR A 26 7.19 12.61 0.85
C THR A 26 8.52 12.86 1.59
N VAL A 27 8.98 11.90 2.39
CA VAL A 27 10.24 11.99 3.15
C VAL A 27 11.42 11.51 2.33
N ASP A 28 11.27 10.44 1.54
CA ASP A 28 12.36 9.89 0.73
C ASP A 28 12.61 10.64 -0.59
N GLY A 29 11.60 11.33 -1.12
CA GLY A 29 11.67 12.14 -2.34
C GLY A 29 11.81 11.35 -3.63
N ILE A 30 11.43 10.07 -3.67
CA ILE A 30 11.49 9.26 -4.91
C ILE A 30 10.29 9.53 -5.84
N GLY A 31 9.18 10.01 -5.27
CA GLY A 31 8.08 10.63 -6.01
C GLY A 31 6.99 9.68 -6.50
N GLU A 32 6.84 8.50 -5.90
CA GLU A 32 5.68 7.65 -6.15
C GLU A 32 4.40 8.32 -5.60
N ASN A 33 3.27 8.05 -6.25
CA ASN A 33 1.97 8.58 -5.87
C ASN A 33 0.93 7.46 -5.93
N TYR A 34 0.79 6.75 -4.82
CA TYR A 34 -0.13 5.63 -4.68
C TYR A 34 -1.58 6.11 -4.58
N THR A 35 -2.45 5.47 -5.34
CA THR A 35 -3.91 5.56 -5.19
C THR A 35 -4.45 4.44 -4.30
N ALA A 36 -5.70 4.58 -3.86
CA ALA A 36 -6.39 3.50 -3.15
C ALA A 36 -6.55 2.28 -4.07
N GLU A 37 -6.73 2.48 -5.37
CA GLU A 37 -6.83 1.42 -6.37
C GLU A 37 -5.52 0.63 -6.48
N ASP A 38 -4.36 1.30 -6.51
CA ASP A 38 -3.05 0.64 -6.56
C ASP A 38 -2.85 -0.28 -5.35
N THR A 39 -3.08 0.26 -4.15
CA THR A 39 -2.90 -0.53 -2.93
C THR A 39 -3.97 -1.61 -2.74
N LEU A 40 -5.18 -1.40 -3.25
CA LEU A 40 -6.22 -2.44 -3.27
C LEU A 40 -5.82 -3.62 -4.16
N GLN A 41 -5.24 -3.34 -5.33
CA GLN A 41 -4.76 -4.37 -6.24
C GLN A 41 -3.75 -5.28 -5.54
N GLU A 42 -2.75 -4.69 -4.87
CA GLU A 42 -1.73 -5.43 -4.12
C GLU A 42 -2.29 -6.22 -2.93
N LEU A 43 -3.33 -5.70 -2.26
CA LEU A 43 -4.01 -6.41 -1.17
C LEU A 43 -4.85 -7.60 -1.68
N ILE A 44 -5.29 -7.57 -2.94
CA ILE A 44 -6.04 -8.66 -3.58
C ILE A 44 -5.09 -9.70 -4.18
N ASP A 45 -4.05 -9.24 -4.88
CA ASP A 45 -3.06 -10.06 -5.55
C ASP A 45 -1.66 -9.42 -5.43
N PRO A 46 -0.85 -9.82 -4.43
CA PRO A 46 0.52 -9.35 -4.26
C PRO A 46 1.48 -9.75 -5.39
N TYR A 47 1.00 -10.52 -6.38
CA TYR A 47 1.75 -10.93 -7.56
C TYR A 47 1.26 -10.24 -8.83
N ALA A 48 0.39 -9.21 -8.72
CA ALA A 48 -0.24 -8.52 -9.85
C ALA A 48 0.80 -8.07 -10.91
N ASP A 49 1.92 -7.51 -10.46
CA ASP A 49 2.97 -7.00 -11.33
C ASP A 49 3.93 -8.08 -11.87
N LEU A 50 3.85 -9.32 -11.36
CA LEU A 50 4.69 -10.44 -11.79
C LEU A 50 4.09 -11.24 -12.94
N GLN A 51 2.87 -10.92 -13.38
CA GLN A 51 2.16 -11.66 -14.44
C GLN A 51 2.69 -11.41 -15.87
N LEU A 52 3.85 -10.77 -16.04
CA LEU A 52 4.51 -10.56 -17.33
C LEU A 52 5.63 -11.59 -17.58
N VAL A 53 5.29 -12.86 -17.79
CA VAL A 53 6.15 -13.80 -18.52
C VAL A 53 5.28 -14.85 -19.25
N ASP A 54 5.10 -14.68 -20.55
CA ASP A 54 4.74 -15.75 -21.50
C ASP A 54 5.85 -15.80 -22.57
#